data_AF-A0A7Y3EU54-F1
#
_entry.id   AF-A0A7Y3EU54-F1
#
_cell.length_a   1.000
_cell.length_b   1.000
_cell.length_c   1.000
_cell.angle_alpha   90.00
_cell.angle_beta   90.00
_cell.angle_gamma   90.00
#
_symmetry.space_group_name_H-M   'P 1'
#
loop_
_entity.id
_entity.type
_entity.pdbx_description
1 polymer ?
#
loop_
_entity_poly.entity_id
_entity_poly.type
_entity_poly.pdbx_seq_one_letter_code
_entity_poly.pdbx_strand_id
1 'polypeptide(L)'
;MKKTLIAFVTISLLAACGTEPTDATTTTTDPPGAATLLDTSWIGSRIEWQGSDFPIVPNSPPTIEFTADGAGGTTGCNSWFGSVSLGDTAISIGQMGQTEMGCNRL
;
A
#
# COMPACT_ATOMS: atom_id res chain seq x y z
N MET A 1 68.10 -18.25 13.15
CA MET A 1 69.14 -18.19 12.11
C MET A 1 68.46 -18.28 10.74
N LYS A 2 68.82 -17.38 9.81
CA LYS A 2 68.69 -17.40 8.33
C LYS A 2 67.29 -17.43 7.66
N LYS A 3 67.01 -16.33 6.96
CA LYS A 3 65.98 -16.13 5.92
C LYS A 3 66.45 -16.69 4.57
N THR A 4 65.55 -17.23 3.76
CA THR A 4 65.43 -17.26 2.25
C THR A 4 64.69 -18.55 1.85
N LEU A 5 63.94 -18.73 0.75
CA LEU A 5 63.15 -17.99 -0.26
C LEU A 5 62.69 -19.10 -1.26
N ILE A 6 61.61 -18.92 -2.07
CA ILE A 6 61.28 -19.63 -3.36
C ILE A 6 60.55 -21.01 -3.21
N ALA A 7 59.52 -21.42 -3.98
CA ALA A 7 58.60 -20.83 -4.96
C ALA A 7 57.44 -21.81 -5.30
N PHE A 8 56.32 -21.24 -5.79
CA PHE A 8 55.32 -21.73 -6.76
C PHE A 8 55.13 -23.23 -7.02
N VAL A 9 53.92 -23.75 -6.75
CA VAL A 9 53.18 -24.61 -7.70
C VAL A 9 51.66 -24.30 -7.65
N THR A 10 51.11 -24.32 -8.85
CA THR A 10 49.87 -23.83 -9.46
C THR A 10 48.56 -24.61 -9.23
N ILE A 11 47.45 -23.86 -9.32
CA ILE A 11 46.19 -24.13 -10.07
C ILE A 11 45.21 -25.20 -9.54
N SER A 12 44.01 -24.73 -9.15
CA SER A 12 42.75 -25.00 -9.87
C SER A 12 41.59 -24.19 -9.26
N LEU A 13 41.27 -23.04 -9.84
CA LEU A 13 39.98 -22.38 -9.65
C LEU A 13 38.99 -23.02 -10.63
N LEU A 14 38.04 -23.80 -10.14
CA LEU A 14 36.84 -24.10 -10.92
C LEU A 14 35.98 -22.83 -10.94
N ALA A 15 36.14 -22.02 -12.00
CA ALA A 15 35.16 -21.02 -12.36
C ALA A 15 33.93 -21.74 -12.94
N ALA A 16 33.00 -22.17 -12.08
CA ALA A 16 31.67 -22.59 -12.49
C ALA A 16 30.81 -21.33 -12.73
N CYS A 17 31.06 -20.63 -13.84
CA CYS A 17 30.11 -19.65 -14.35
C CYS A 17 29.16 -20.39 -15.31
N GLY A 18 28.21 -21.12 -14.75
CA GLY A 18 27.02 -21.54 -15.49
C GLY A 18 26.08 -20.34 -15.55
N THR A 19 25.96 -19.72 -16.73
CA THR A 19 24.88 -18.75 -16.97
C THR A 19 23.66 -19.55 -17.39
N GLU A 20 22.77 -19.85 -16.45
CA GLU A 20 21.45 -20.35 -16.81
C GLU A 20 20.62 -19.18 -17.36
N PRO A 21 19.98 -19.31 -18.53
CA PRO A 21 18.97 -18.35 -18.95
C PRO A 21 17.77 -18.58 -18.04
N THR A 22 17.72 -17.84 -16.93
CA THR A 22 16.53 -17.74 -16.11
C THR A 22 15.51 -16.93 -16.88
N ASP A 23 14.75 -17.61 -17.75
CA ASP A 23 13.42 -17.18 -18.19
C ASP A 23 12.47 -17.28 -16.99
N ALA A 24 12.76 -16.51 -15.94
CA ALA A 24 11.78 -16.17 -14.93
C ALA A 24 11.05 -14.95 -15.45
N THR A 25 10.07 -15.19 -16.34
CA THR A 25 8.85 -14.38 -16.31
C THR A 25 8.18 -14.67 -14.96
N THR A 26 8.76 -14.11 -13.91
CA THR A 26 8.09 -13.89 -12.65
C THR A 26 7.15 -12.76 -12.95
N THR A 27 5.90 -13.10 -13.24
CA THR A 27 4.79 -12.19 -13.01
C THR A 27 4.72 -11.98 -11.50
N THR A 28 5.66 -11.21 -10.97
CA THR A 28 5.55 -10.62 -9.65
C THR A 28 4.43 -9.61 -9.80
N THR A 29 3.21 -10.03 -9.47
CA THR A 29 2.11 -9.12 -9.19
C THR A 29 2.53 -8.32 -7.97
N ASP A 30 3.29 -7.25 -8.21
CA ASP A 30 3.55 -6.22 -7.23
C ASP A 30 2.16 -5.77 -6.74
N PRO A 31 1.89 -5.73 -5.42
CA PRO A 31 0.67 -5.12 -4.91
C PRO A 31 0.52 -3.74 -5.57
N PRO A 32 -0.70 -3.33 -5.98
CA PRO A 32 -0.89 -2.01 -6.56
C PRO A 32 -0.26 -0.96 -5.63
N GLY A 33 0.88 -0.39 -6.04
CA GLY A 33 1.65 0.51 -5.20
C GLY A 33 0.85 1.78 -4.91
N ALA A 34 1.31 2.60 -3.98
CA ALA A 34 0.69 3.86 -3.54
C ALA A 34 0.14 4.75 -4.68
N ALA A 35 0.81 4.77 -5.84
CA ALA A 35 0.41 5.53 -7.03
C ALA A 35 -0.93 5.08 -7.66
N THR A 36 -1.42 3.89 -7.32
CA THR A 36 -2.64 3.31 -7.91
C THR A 36 -3.93 3.78 -7.25
N LEU A 37 -3.86 4.45 -6.10
CA LEU A 37 -5.03 4.93 -5.39
C LEU A 37 -5.42 6.36 -5.78
N LEU A 38 -4.53 7.16 -6.36
CA LEU A 38 -4.90 8.50 -6.83
C LEU A 38 -5.96 8.42 -7.93
N ASP A 39 -6.88 9.38 -7.90
CA ASP A 39 -8.02 9.50 -8.82
C ASP A 39 -8.96 8.27 -8.78
N THR A 40 -9.02 7.59 -7.63
CA THR A 40 -9.95 6.49 -7.37
C THR A 40 -11.00 6.85 -6.34
N SER A 41 -12.17 6.22 -6.45
CA SER A 41 -13.27 6.35 -5.49
C SER A 41 -13.80 4.97 -5.11
N TRP A 42 -14.16 4.81 -3.84
CA TRP A 42 -14.55 3.55 -3.24
C TRP A 42 -15.80 3.73 -2.37
N ILE A 43 -16.65 2.70 -2.37
CA ILE A 43 -17.83 2.61 -1.51
C ILE A 43 -17.57 1.53 -0.46
N GLY A 44 -17.71 1.86 0.81
CA GLY A 44 -17.59 0.89 1.90
C GLY A 44 -18.75 -0.09 1.89
N SER A 45 -18.45 -1.39 1.83
CA SER A 45 -19.46 -2.46 1.77
C SER A 45 -19.78 -3.08 3.12
N ARG A 46 -18.91 -2.90 4.12
CA ARG A 46 -19.06 -3.43 5.49
C ARG A 46 -18.39 -2.51 6.49
N ILE A 47 -19.04 -2.32 7.63
CA ILE A 47 -18.47 -1.62 8.78
C ILE A 47 -18.38 -2.63 9.93
N GLU A 48 -17.21 -2.73 10.53
CA GLU A 48 -16.97 -3.56 11.71
C GLU A 48 -16.36 -2.71 12.81
N TRP A 49 -16.81 -2.90 14.04
CA TRP A 49 -16.20 -2.29 15.21
C TRP A 49 -16.10 -3.31 16.34
N GLN A 50 -14.87 -3.53 16.81
CA GLN A 50 -14.53 -4.51 17.84
C GLN A 50 -15.09 -5.92 17.54
N GLY A 51 -14.96 -6.37 16.28
CA GLY A 51 -15.43 -7.69 15.84
C GLY A 51 -16.93 -7.82 15.63
N SER A 52 -17.70 -6.72 15.77
CA SER A 52 -19.14 -6.70 15.54
C SER A 52 -19.48 -5.91 14.28
N ASP A 53 -20.42 -6.42 13.48
CA ASP A 53 -20.93 -5.73 12.30
C ASP A 53 -21.83 -4.56 12.69
N PHE A 54 -21.61 -3.43 12.03
CA PHE A 54 -22.46 -2.25 12.13
C PHE A 54 -23.23 -2.07 10.83
N PRO A 55 -24.55 -1.83 10.90
CA PRO A 55 -25.36 -1.66 9.70
C PRO A 55 -24.96 -0.38 8.98
N ILE A 56 -24.79 -0.49 7.66
CA ILE A 56 -24.73 0.67 6.79
C ILE A 56 -26.15 1.25 6.67
N VAL A 57 -26.27 2.56 6.89
CA VAL A 57 -27.56 3.26 6.74
C VAL A 57 -28.04 3.12 5.29
N PRO A 58 -29.28 2.67 5.04
CA PRO A 58 -29.81 2.53 3.70
C PRO A 58 -29.66 3.81 2.87
N ASN A 59 -29.25 3.65 1.61
CA ASN A 59 -29.00 4.75 0.66
C ASN A 59 -27.94 5.78 1.09
N SER A 60 -27.18 5.50 2.15
CA SER A 60 -26.14 6.39 2.67
C SER A 60 -24.84 5.61 2.97
N PRO A 61 -24.30 4.83 2.02
CA PRO A 61 -23.06 4.10 2.25
C PRO A 61 -21.88 5.06 2.43
N PRO A 62 -20.91 4.74 3.30
CA PRO A 62 -19.72 5.54 3.43
C PRO A 62 -18.87 5.46 2.15
N THR A 63 -18.19 6.54 1.81
CA THR A 63 -17.33 6.64 0.62
C THR A 63 -15.98 7.24 0.97
N ILE A 64 -15.00 6.96 0.12
CA ILE A 64 -13.70 7.64 0.09
C ILE A 64 -13.27 7.85 -1.36
N GLU A 65 -12.82 9.06 -1.65
CA GLU A 65 -12.16 9.47 -2.87
C GLU A 65 -10.74 9.93 -2.52
N PHE A 66 -9.79 9.55 -3.37
CA PHE A 66 -8.40 9.97 -3.29
C PHE A 66 -8.07 10.87 -4.47
N THR A 67 -7.58 12.06 -4.20
CA THR A 67 -7.21 13.07 -5.20
C THR A 67 -5.79 13.55 -4.94
N ALA A 68 -5.23 14.32 -5.87
CA ALA A 68 -3.93 14.98 -5.67
C ALA A 68 -3.93 15.95 -4.46
N ASP A 69 -5.10 16.48 -4.08
CA ASP A 69 -5.25 17.50 -3.02
C ASP A 69 -5.56 16.90 -1.64
N GLY A 70 -5.95 15.63 -1.56
CA GLY A 70 -6.38 15.01 -0.32
C GLY A 70 -7.27 13.78 -0.51
N ALA A 71 -7.85 13.33 0.61
CA ALA A 71 -8.91 12.34 0.63
C ALA A 71 -10.16 12.91 1.28
N GLY A 72 -11.32 12.44 0.84
CA GLY A 72 -12.59 12.83 1.43
C GLY A 72 -13.73 11.94 0.97
N GLY A 73 -14.92 12.21 1.48
CA GLY A 73 -16.11 11.46 1.13
C GLY A 73 -17.25 11.72 2.10
N THR A 74 -18.17 10.76 2.20
CA THR A 74 -19.26 10.80 3.18
C THR A 74 -19.18 9.62 4.14
N THR A 75 -19.62 9.82 5.39
CA THR A 75 -19.92 8.74 6.35
C THR A 75 -21.44 8.55 6.50
N GLY A 76 -22.17 8.88 5.43
CA GLY A 76 -23.61 8.83 5.31
C GLY A 76 -24.19 10.24 5.18
N CYS A 77 -24.61 10.82 6.30
CA CYS A 77 -25.20 12.16 6.32
C CYS A 77 -24.15 13.28 6.28
N ASN A 78 -22.98 13.08 6.88
CA ASN A 78 -21.93 14.09 6.95
C ASN A 78 -20.78 13.80 6.00
N SER A 79 -20.23 14.84 5.40
CA SER A 79 -19.02 14.77 4.60
C SER A 79 -17.78 14.98 5.46
N TRP A 80 -16.68 14.36 5.07
CA TRP A 80 -15.37 14.50 5.70
C TRP A 80 -14.28 14.75 4.66
N PHE A 81 -13.17 15.34 5.09
CA PHE A 81 -11.99 15.58 4.25
C PHE A 81 -10.73 15.62 5.10
N GLY A 82 -9.58 15.36 4.49
CA GLY A 82 -8.27 15.49 5.11
C GLY A 82 -7.13 15.35 4.11
N SER A 83 -5.93 15.77 4.52
CA SER A 83 -4.71 15.53 3.74
C SER A 83 -4.41 14.02 3.69
N VAL A 84 -3.91 13.51 2.57
CA VAL A 84 -3.54 12.09 2.43
C VAL A 84 -2.07 11.92 2.08
N SER A 85 -1.44 10.91 2.67
CA SER A 85 -0.14 10.39 2.24
C SER A 85 -0.29 8.90 1.94
N LEU A 86 -0.01 8.54 0.68
CA LEU A 86 -0.08 7.17 0.19
C LEU A 86 1.33 6.56 0.22
N GLY A 87 1.51 5.49 1.00
CA GLY A 87 2.70 4.65 1.00
C GLY A 87 2.40 3.27 0.42
N ASP A 88 3.42 2.46 0.19
CA ASP A 88 3.28 1.18 -0.54
C ASP A 88 2.30 0.21 0.12
N THR A 89 2.23 0.23 1.45
CA THR A 89 1.40 -0.69 2.25
C THR A 89 0.50 0.02 3.25
N ALA A 90 0.50 1.35 3.25
CA ALA A 90 -0.20 2.14 4.25
C ALA A 90 -0.77 3.44 3.66
N ILE A 91 -1.95 3.81 4.14
CA ILE A 91 -2.60 5.08 3.85
C ILE A 91 -2.59 5.88 5.15
N SER A 92 -2.05 7.09 5.13
CA SER A 92 -2.13 8.02 6.25
C SER A 92 -3.07 9.16 5.90
N ILE A 93 -4.10 9.35 6.72
CA ILE A 93 -4.97 10.53 6.68
C ILE A 93 -4.50 11.47 7.80
N GLY A 94 -4.17 12.70 7.43
CA GLY A 94 -3.68 13.73 8.33
C GLY A 94 -4.81 14.45 9.07
N GLN A 95 -4.67 15.76 9.26
CA GLN A 95 -5.72 16.55 9.92
C GLN A 95 -7.04 16.42 9.16
N MET A 96 -8.11 16.08 9.88
CA MET A 96 -9.44 15.87 9.32
C MET A 96 -10.40 16.99 9.70
N GLY A 97 -11.33 17.26 8.81
CA GLY A 97 -12.54 18.05 9.05
C GLY A 97 -13.79 17.26 8.68
N GLN A 98 -14.93 17.67 9.22
CA GLN A 98 -16.24 17.11 8.88
C GLN A 98 -17.33 18.18 8.98
N THR A 99 -18.46 17.92 8.33
CA THR A 99 -19.68 18.70 8.53
C THR A 99 -20.44 18.23 9.77
N GLU A 100 -21.31 19.08 10.31
CA GLU A 100 -22.20 18.79 11.44
C GLU A 100 -23.67 19.01 11.06
N MET A 101 -24.10 18.37 9.97
CA MET A 101 -25.49 18.40 9.53
C MET A 101 -26.37 17.58 10.47
N GLY A 102 -27.60 18.07 10.68
CA GLY A 102 -28.65 17.31 11.36
C GLY A 102 -29.17 16.18 10.46
N CYS A 103 -28.96 14.95 10.87
CA CYS A 103 -29.34 13.78 10.10
C CYS A 103 -30.73 13.30 10.48
N ASN A 104 -31.65 13.24 9.52
CA ASN A 104 -32.90 12.52 9.73
C ASN A 104 -32.59 11.02 9.76
N ARG A 105 -33.04 10.34 10.81
CA ARG A 105 -33.06 8.86 10.85
C ARG A 105 -34.13 8.39 9.88
N LEU A 106 -33.73 7.96 8.69
CA LEU A 106 -34.58 7.16 7.79
C LEU A 106 -34.45 5.69 8.18
#